data_AF-A0A7K1Y2J9-F1
#
_entry.id   AF-A0A7K1Y2J9-F1
#
_cell.length_a   1.000
_cell.length_b   1.000
_cell.length_c   1.000
_cell.angle_alpha   90.00
_cell.angle_beta   90.00
_cell.angle_gamma   90.00
#
_symmetry.space_group_name_H-M   'P 1'
#
loop_
_entity.id
_entity.type
_entity.pdbx_description
1 polymer ?
#
loop_
_entity_poly.entity_id
_entity_poly.type
_entity_poly.pdbx_seq_one_letter_code
_entity_poly.pdbx_strand_id
1 'polypeptide(L)'
;MADLLRINYHRLKNYLAYNNFVLGRTACLGQDVFNLKFNKTTSAKELINMQKVRADLFVDLANGKARPAAAVVGPFIARDNVYPFIVQQEKFEWGHPRKTADWVLIDSFSELTDQKFTHRTEGWSFCANYSDLDHSPEFMSLFENKGLLDPDELEQTYVNFFSTINRRFPGKKIVFIHFPTTLDLREKFVERGDRIAKVINRLAGTFKLTNLQIDARDVFPHSGDDFAYHFSTETQTAFLNKWNQAL
;
A
#
# COMPACT_ATOMS: atom_id res chain seq x y z
N MET A 1 -2.74 6.72 18.50
CA MET A 1 -2.55 5.84 17.33
C MET A 1 -2.29 4.36 17.68
N ALA A 2 -2.09 3.98 18.95
CA ALA A 2 -1.85 2.57 19.34
C ALA A 2 -3.12 1.72 19.53
N ASP A 3 -4.31 2.33 19.66
CA ASP A 3 -5.52 1.60 20.09
C ASP A 3 -6.37 0.99 18.97
N LEU A 4 -6.09 1.29 17.69
CA LEU A 4 -6.85 0.71 16.57
C LEU A 4 -6.40 -0.72 16.19
N LEU A 5 -5.29 -1.20 16.77
CA LEU A 5 -4.73 -2.53 16.45
C LEU A 5 -5.17 -3.65 17.42
N ARG A 6 -6.06 -3.35 18.37
CA ARG A 6 -6.61 -4.31 19.35
C ARG A 6 -8.04 -4.76 19.06
N ILE A 7 -8.46 -4.76 17.79
CA ILE A 7 -9.79 -5.27 17.44
C ILE A 7 -9.76 -6.80 17.42
N ASN A 8 -10.38 -7.38 18.45
CA ASN A 8 -10.69 -8.81 18.59
C ASN A 8 -11.28 -9.35 17.26
N TYR A 9 -10.66 -10.37 16.67
CA TYR A 9 -10.93 -10.85 15.30
C TYR A 9 -12.41 -11.18 15.03
N HIS A 10 -13.15 -11.67 16.03
CA HIS A 10 -14.59 -11.90 15.94
C HIS A 10 -15.43 -10.62 15.86
N ARG A 11 -14.99 -9.52 16.49
CA ARG A 11 -15.62 -8.20 16.32
C ARG A 11 -15.39 -7.63 14.92
N LEU A 12 -14.21 -7.86 14.33
CA LEU A 12 -13.91 -7.42 12.97
C LEU A 12 -14.86 -8.04 11.94
N LYS A 13 -15.13 -9.35 12.02
CA LYS A 13 -16.01 -10.05 11.07
C LYS A 13 -17.45 -9.51 11.06
N ASN A 14 -18.01 -9.20 12.22
CA ASN A 14 -19.34 -8.60 12.33
C ASN A 14 -19.32 -7.10 11.97
N TYR A 15 -18.26 -6.38 12.30
CA TYR A 15 -18.11 -4.96 11.95
C TYR A 15 -18.05 -4.73 10.42
N LEU A 16 -17.37 -5.61 9.69
CA LEU A 16 -17.21 -5.55 8.22
C LEU A 16 -18.49 -5.88 7.43
N ALA A 17 -19.48 -6.49 8.09
CA ALA A 17 -20.76 -6.84 7.49
C ALA A 17 -21.76 -5.67 7.48
N TYR A 18 -21.55 -4.64 8.33
CA TYR A 18 -22.51 -3.56 8.55
C TYR A 18 -21.96 -2.14 8.32
N ASN A 19 -20.64 -1.96 8.11
CA ASN A 19 -20.03 -0.64 7.90
C ASN A 19 -19.44 -0.46 6.50
N ASN A 20 -19.62 0.74 5.93
CA ASN A 20 -18.99 1.16 4.69
C ASN A 20 -17.47 1.33 4.91
N PHE A 21 -16.66 0.46 4.35
CA PHE A 21 -15.21 0.59 4.41
C PHE A 21 -14.58 0.82 3.03
N VAL A 22 -13.36 1.33 3.05
CA VAL A 22 -12.47 1.43 1.90
C VAL A 22 -11.34 0.44 2.10
N LEU A 23 -11.06 -0.34 1.07
CA LEU A 23 -9.88 -1.19 1.06
C LEU A 23 -8.68 -0.31 0.70
N GLY A 24 -7.71 -0.21 1.59
CA GLY A 24 -6.51 0.60 1.40
C GLY A 24 -5.30 -0.26 1.07
N ARG A 25 -4.41 0.29 0.24
CA ARG A 25 -3.01 -0.12 0.11
C ARG A 25 -2.18 1.13 -0.09
N THR A 26 -2.14 1.93 0.97
CA THR A 26 -1.59 3.29 0.99
C THR A 26 -0.60 3.49 2.12
N ALA A 27 0.42 4.30 1.88
CA ALA A 27 1.28 4.85 2.92
C ALA A 27 0.69 6.14 3.52
N CYS A 28 1.54 7.00 4.10
CA CYS A 28 1.12 8.18 4.85
C CYS A 28 0.25 9.12 3.99
N LEU A 29 0.73 9.52 2.81
CA LEU A 29 -0.01 10.44 1.92
C LEU A 29 -1.42 9.92 1.58
N GLY A 30 -1.55 8.66 1.16
CA GLY A 30 -2.85 8.11 0.82
C GLY A 30 -3.81 8.03 2.02
N GLN A 31 -3.27 7.75 3.21
CA GLN A 31 -4.05 7.79 4.47
C GLN A 31 -4.49 9.22 4.82
N ASP A 32 -3.61 10.20 4.67
CA ASP A 32 -3.94 11.61 4.95
C ASP A 32 -5.03 12.13 4.02
N VAL A 33 -4.90 11.85 2.72
CA VAL A 33 -5.92 12.21 1.72
C VAL A 33 -7.25 11.50 2.00
N PHE A 34 -7.21 10.21 2.37
CA PHE A 34 -8.40 9.47 2.79
C PHE A 34 -9.08 10.14 4.00
N ASN A 35 -8.30 10.47 5.04
CA ASN A 35 -8.79 11.09 6.25
C ASN A 35 -9.44 12.45 5.96
N LEU A 36 -8.82 13.28 5.12
CA LEU A 36 -9.39 14.55 4.68
C LEU A 36 -10.72 14.36 3.93
N LYS A 37 -10.82 13.32 3.08
CA LYS A 37 -12.00 13.04 2.26
C LYS A 37 -13.18 12.50 3.07
N PHE A 38 -12.94 11.62 4.04
CA PHE A 38 -14.02 10.85 4.68
C PHE A 38 -14.22 11.16 6.17
N ASN A 39 -13.19 11.51 6.94
CA ASN A 39 -13.34 11.71 8.40
C ASN A 39 -14.08 13.00 8.76
N LYS A 40 -14.18 13.96 7.83
CA LYS A 40 -14.94 15.21 8.01
C LYS A 40 -16.42 15.09 7.63
N THR A 41 -16.89 13.90 7.23
CA THR A 41 -18.25 13.71 6.71
C THR A 41 -19.14 12.94 7.69
N THR A 42 -20.46 13.14 7.61
CA THR A 42 -21.47 12.43 8.40
C THR A 42 -21.57 10.92 8.08
N SER A 43 -20.82 10.45 7.09
CA SER A 43 -20.73 9.05 6.65
C SER A 43 -19.28 8.57 6.68
N ALA A 44 -18.64 8.76 7.85
CA ALA A 44 -17.27 8.33 8.10
C ALA A 44 -17.07 6.88 7.63
N LYS A 45 -16.10 6.68 6.73
CA LYS A 45 -15.69 5.36 6.25
C LYS A 45 -14.48 4.90 7.04
N GLU A 46 -14.38 3.60 7.29
CA GLU A 46 -13.15 3.01 7.84
C GLU A 46 -12.19 2.61 6.70
N LEU A 47 -10.90 2.82 6.89
CA LEU A 47 -9.86 2.35 5.97
C LEU A 47 -9.22 1.06 6.50
N ILE A 48 -9.35 -0.03 5.77
CA ILE A 48 -8.64 -1.28 6.05
C ILE A 48 -7.39 -1.29 5.17
N ASN A 49 -6.27 -0.84 5.72
CA ASN A 49 -5.11 -0.48 4.93
C ASN A 49 -3.98 -1.51 4.95
N MET A 50 -3.66 -2.13 3.82
CA MET A 50 -2.56 -3.08 3.61
C MET A 50 -1.25 -2.36 3.24
N GLN A 51 -0.77 -1.49 4.12
CA GLN A 51 0.25 -0.47 3.80
C GLN A 51 1.58 -1.02 3.24
N LYS A 52 2.07 -2.16 3.72
CA LYS A 52 3.39 -2.71 3.30
C LYS A 52 3.28 -3.88 2.32
N VAL A 53 2.15 -4.03 1.64
CA VAL A 53 1.95 -5.12 0.68
C VAL A 53 2.13 -4.58 -0.72
N ARG A 54 3.22 -4.97 -1.39
CA ARG A 54 3.41 -4.67 -2.81
C ARG A 54 2.41 -5.42 -3.69
N ALA A 55 2.20 -4.91 -4.90
CA ALA A 55 1.32 -5.50 -5.90
C ALA A 55 1.60 -7.00 -6.17
N ASP A 56 2.87 -7.40 -6.28
CA ASP A 56 3.25 -8.80 -6.53
C ASP A 56 2.95 -9.70 -5.33
N LEU A 57 3.27 -9.26 -4.12
CA LEU A 57 2.94 -10.00 -2.89
C LEU A 57 1.42 -10.10 -2.70
N PHE A 58 0.66 -9.04 -3.01
CA PHE A 58 -0.80 -9.06 -2.95
C PHE A 58 -1.38 -10.16 -3.85
N VAL A 59 -0.90 -10.24 -5.10
CA VAL A 59 -1.35 -11.25 -6.07
C VAL A 59 -1.03 -12.65 -5.58
N ASP A 60 0.20 -12.85 -5.08
CA ASP A 60 0.67 -14.11 -4.51
C ASP A 60 -0.24 -14.60 -3.37
N LEU A 61 -0.47 -13.74 -2.37
CA LEU A 61 -1.29 -14.07 -1.20
C LEU A 61 -2.76 -14.26 -1.58
N ALA A 62 -3.29 -13.43 -2.48
CA ALA A 62 -4.65 -13.57 -3.00
C ALA A 62 -4.84 -14.85 -3.82
N ASN A 63 -3.79 -15.44 -4.36
CA ASN A 63 -3.84 -16.72 -5.06
C ASN A 63 -3.51 -17.92 -4.16
N GLY A 64 -3.41 -17.70 -2.84
CA GLY A 64 -3.24 -18.77 -1.86
C GLY A 64 -1.80 -19.21 -1.63
N LYS A 65 -0.79 -18.41 -2.03
CA LYS A 65 0.58 -18.66 -1.56
C LYS A 65 0.66 -18.60 -0.04
N ALA A 66 1.66 -19.30 0.50
CA ALA A 66 1.96 -19.31 1.92
C ALA A 66 2.17 -17.88 2.43
N ARG A 67 1.56 -17.59 3.58
CA ARG A 67 1.59 -16.28 4.22
C ARG A 67 2.85 -16.15 5.09
N PRO A 68 3.36 -14.93 5.31
CA PRO A 68 4.49 -14.78 6.19
C PRO A 68 4.15 -15.11 7.64
N ALA A 69 5.11 -15.65 8.38
CA ALA A 69 4.98 -15.89 9.81
C ALA A 69 5.52 -14.67 10.58
N ALA A 70 4.64 -13.82 11.12
CA ALA A 70 5.09 -12.58 11.76
C ALA A 70 6.00 -12.85 12.97
N ALA A 71 5.76 -13.93 13.71
CA ALA A 71 6.60 -14.34 14.83
C ALA A 71 8.06 -14.64 14.42
N VAL A 72 8.29 -15.09 13.19
CA VAL A 72 9.63 -15.36 12.64
C VAL A 72 10.31 -14.07 12.20
N VAL A 73 9.55 -13.12 11.64
CA VAL A 73 10.07 -11.83 11.17
C VAL A 73 10.32 -10.86 12.35
N GLY A 74 9.48 -10.94 13.39
CA GLY A 74 9.43 -9.99 14.51
C GLY A 74 10.78 -9.67 15.16
N PRO A 75 11.63 -10.66 15.47
CA PRO A 75 12.97 -10.41 16.05
C PRO A 75 13.88 -9.53 15.20
N PHE A 76 13.63 -9.43 13.89
CA PHE A 76 14.44 -8.67 12.94
C PHE A 76 13.84 -7.32 12.57
N ILE A 77 12.75 -6.89 13.21
CA ILE A 77 12.13 -5.58 12.96
C ILE A 77 12.88 -4.52 13.76
N ALA A 78 13.56 -3.60 13.06
CA ALA A 78 14.32 -2.51 13.70
C ALA A 78 13.42 -1.35 14.15
N ARG A 79 12.20 -1.26 13.62
CA ARG A 79 11.22 -0.22 13.93
C ARG A 79 9.92 -0.83 14.41
N ASP A 80 9.66 -0.77 15.71
CA ASP A 80 8.51 -1.43 16.35
C ASP A 80 7.15 -1.11 15.70
N ASN A 81 6.98 0.10 15.16
CA ASN A 81 5.76 0.50 14.48
C ASN A 81 5.53 -0.21 13.13
N VAL A 82 6.49 -0.99 12.64
CA VAL A 82 6.40 -1.77 11.39
C VAL A 82 5.83 -3.16 11.64
N TYR A 83 6.06 -3.75 12.82
CA TYR A 83 5.60 -5.10 13.16
C TYR A 83 4.10 -5.33 12.91
N PRO A 84 3.19 -4.38 13.24
CA PRO A 84 1.77 -4.54 12.94
C PRO A 84 1.46 -4.77 11.45
N PHE A 85 2.24 -4.20 10.52
CA PHE A 85 2.06 -4.41 9.09
C PHE A 85 2.51 -5.80 8.64
N ILE A 86 3.48 -6.42 9.33
CA ILE A 86 3.85 -7.82 9.10
C ILE A 86 2.75 -8.76 9.60
N VAL A 87 2.23 -8.50 10.81
CA VAL A 87 1.07 -9.24 11.35
C VAL A 87 -0.14 -9.14 10.43
N GLN A 88 -0.35 -7.99 9.80
CA GLN A 88 -1.40 -7.82 8.81
C GLN A 88 -1.18 -8.70 7.57
N GLN A 89 0.05 -8.79 7.06
CA GLN A 89 0.39 -9.67 5.92
C GLN A 89 0.06 -11.14 6.21
N GLU A 90 0.30 -11.59 7.44
CA GLU A 90 -0.06 -12.93 7.92
C GLU A 90 -1.57 -13.14 8.06
N LYS A 91 -2.25 -12.21 8.74
CA LYS A 91 -3.61 -12.44 9.25
C LYS A 91 -4.72 -11.99 8.32
N PHE A 92 -4.42 -11.16 7.32
CA PHE A 92 -5.43 -10.68 6.39
C PHE A 92 -6.08 -11.83 5.60
N GLU A 93 -7.38 -11.73 5.34
CA GLU A 93 -8.16 -12.77 4.65
C GLU A 93 -8.06 -12.64 3.12
N TRP A 94 -6.86 -12.86 2.58
CA TRP A 94 -6.54 -12.73 1.15
C TRP A 94 -7.45 -13.54 0.21
N GLY A 95 -8.06 -14.62 0.72
CA GLY A 95 -8.87 -15.57 -0.04
C GLY A 95 -10.38 -15.33 -0.03
N HIS A 96 -10.91 -14.33 0.70
CA HIS A 96 -12.35 -14.12 0.81
C HIS A 96 -12.81 -12.86 0.06
N PRO A 97 -13.66 -12.99 -0.98
CA PRO A 97 -14.22 -11.83 -1.66
C PRO A 97 -15.11 -11.05 -0.68
N ARG A 98 -14.83 -9.76 -0.50
CA ARG A 98 -15.61 -8.91 0.41
C ARG A 98 -16.56 -8.04 -0.41
N LYS A 99 -17.86 -8.18 -0.17
CA LYS A 99 -18.91 -7.48 -0.93
C LYS A 99 -19.05 -5.99 -0.55
N THR A 100 -18.50 -5.57 0.58
CA THR A 100 -18.85 -4.31 1.26
C THR A 100 -17.86 -3.16 1.09
N ALA A 101 -16.72 -3.34 0.40
CA ALA A 101 -15.84 -2.20 0.10
C ALA A 101 -16.48 -1.30 -0.96
N ASP A 102 -16.65 0.00 -0.75
CA ASP A 102 -17.15 0.89 -1.82
C ASP A 102 -16.05 1.30 -2.81
N TRP A 103 -14.83 1.37 -2.29
CA TRP A 103 -13.65 1.87 -2.98
C TRP A 103 -12.45 0.98 -2.68
N VAL A 104 -11.52 0.93 -3.62
CA VAL A 104 -10.16 0.44 -3.41
C VAL A 104 -9.23 1.64 -3.61
N LEU A 105 -8.56 2.06 -2.53
CA LEU A 105 -7.62 3.17 -2.53
C LEU A 105 -6.20 2.61 -2.48
N ILE A 106 -5.38 2.99 -3.45
CA ILE A 106 -4.01 2.48 -3.61
C ILE A 106 -3.08 3.67 -3.83
N ASP A 107 -1.87 3.60 -3.30
CA ASP A 107 -0.78 4.49 -3.74
C ASP A 107 0.45 3.69 -4.18
N SER A 108 1.38 4.37 -4.83
CA SER A 108 2.60 3.77 -5.37
C SER A 108 3.74 3.61 -4.36
N PHE A 109 3.56 3.96 -3.08
CA PHE A 109 4.69 4.06 -2.14
C PHE A 109 5.38 2.71 -1.90
N SER A 110 4.61 1.64 -1.70
CA SER A 110 5.18 0.31 -1.47
C SER A 110 6.01 -0.17 -2.66
N GLU A 111 5.59 0.12 -3.89
CA GLU A 111 6.42 -0.23 -5.06
C GLU A 111 7.65 0.66 -5.20
N LEU A 112 7.63 1.88 -4.68
CA LEU A 112 8.79 2.76 -4.63
C LEU A 112 9.84 2.23 -3.65
N THR A 113 9.45 1.90 -2.41
CA THR A 113 10.42 1.75 -1.32
C THR A 113 10.48 0.37 -0.68
N ASP A 114 9.40 -0.41 -0.69
CA ASP A 114 9.39 -1.70 0.00
C ASP A 114 10.08 -2.79 -0.86
N GLN A 115 10.96 -3.55 -0.22
CA GLN A 115 11.62 -4.70 -0.80
C GLN A 115 10.87 -5.98 -0.42
N LYS A 116 11.00 -7.01 -1.25
CA LYS A 116 10.43 -8.34 -1.00
C LYS A 116 11.50 -9.24 -0.40
N PHE A 117 11.17 -9.89 0.70
CA PHE A 117 12.02 -10.85 1.39
C PHE A 117 11.35 -12.21 1.38
N THR A 118 12.05 -13.23 0.91
CA THR A 118 11.53 -14.60 0.79
C THR A 118 12.24 -15.50 1.77
N HIS A 119 11.50 -16.22 2.60
CA HIS A 119 12.06 -17.23 3.49
C HIS A 119 12.69 -18.35 2.65
N ARG A 120 13.97 -18.65 2.89
CA ARG A 120 14.74 -19.57 2.03
C ARG A 120 14.21 -21.00 2.04
N THR A 121 13.79 -21.48 3.22
CA THR A 121 13.28 -22.85 3.39
C THR A 121 11.79 -22.97 3.08
N GLU A 122 10.96 -22.15 3.73
CA GLU A 122 9.50 -22.25 3.62
C GLU A 122 8.88 -21.52 2.41
N GLY A 123 9.66 -20.67 1.72
CA GLY A 123 9.27 -20.05 0.46
C GLY A 123 8.20 -18.94 0.55
N TRP A 124 7.59 -18.70 1.71
CA TRP A 124 6.71 -17.54 1.90
C TRP A 124 7.50 -16.22 1.85
N SER A 125 6.80 -15.12 1.57
CA SER A 125 7.43 -13.81 1.44
C SER A 125 6.69 -12.75 2.24
N PHE A 126 7.42 -11.70 2.61
CA PHE A 126 6.88 -10.46 3.15
C PHE A 126 7.52 -9.25 2.48
N CYS A 127 6.89 -8.09 2.65
CA CYS A 127 7.42 -6.82 2.17
C CYS A 127 7.62 -5.83 3.33
N ALA A 128 8.73 -5.11 3.28
CA ALA A 128 9.08 -4.02 4.20
C ALA A 128 10.12 -3.10 3.56
N ASN A 129 10.31 -1.89 4.09
CA ASN A 129 11.42 -1.05 3.66
C ASN A 129 12.70 -1.69 4.19
N TYR A 130 13.79 -1.62 3.42
CA TYR A 130 15.08 -2.16 3.83
C TYR A 130 15.53 -1.61 5.20
N SER A 131 15.32 -0.32 5.47
CA SER A 131 15.72 0.29 6.74
C SER A 131 14.81 -0.06 7.93
N ASP A 132 13.69 -0.75 7.69
CA ASP A 132 12.80 -1.19 8.76
C ASP A 132 13.26 -2.51 9.42
N LEU A 133 14.31 -3.14 8.88
CA LEU A 133 14.80 -4.45 9.28
C LEU A 133 16.25 -4.39 9.76
N ASP A 134 16.58 -5.26 10.70
CA ASP A 134 17.95 -5.69 10.99
C ASP A 134 18.40 -6.69 9.91
N HIS A 135 19.61 -6.50 9.39
CA HIS A 135 20.23 -7.35 8.37
C HIS A 135 21.38 -8.18 8.94
N SER A 136 21.22 -8.63 10.18
CA SER A 136 22.17 -9.52 10.86
C SER A 136 22.42 -10.80 10.05
N PRO A 137 23.56 -11.49 10.28
CA PRO A 137 23.85 -12.76 9.62
C PRO A 137 22.74 -13.79 9.76
N GLU A 138 22.05 -13.82 10.92
CA GLU A 138 20.88 -14.68 11.14
C GLU A 138 19.74 -14.34 10.18
N PHE A 139 19.34 -13.07 10.08
CA PHE A 139 18.33 -12.63 9.11
C PHE A 139 18.69 -13.04 7.68
N MET A 140 19.93 -12.78 7.27
CA MET A 140 20.41 -13.08 5.91
C MET A 140 20.49 -14.59 5.63
N SER A 141 20.65 -15.41 6.67
CA SER A 141 20.61 -16.87 6.59
C SER A 141 19.18 -17.41 6.44
N LEU A 142 18.17 -16.70 6.96
CA LEU A 142 16.76 -17.10 6.87
C LEU A 142 16.07 -16.55 5.63
N PHE A 143 16.43 -15.34 5.22
CA PHE A 143 15.73 -14.61 4.17
C PHE A 143 16.64 -14.29 2.99
N GLU A 144 16.06 -14.40 1.80
CA GLU A 144 16.64 -13.86 0.59
C GLU A 144 15.95 -12.53 0.26
N ASN A 145 16.74 -11.47 0.13
CA ASN A 145 16.26 -10.18 -0.33
C ASN A 145 16.12 -10.19 -1.85
N LYS A 146 14.87 -10.15 -2.35
CA LYS A 146 14.53 -10.06 -3.78
C LYS A 146 14.53 -8.62 -4.30
N GLY A 147 14.79 -7.64 -3.43
CA GLY A 147 14.87 -6.23 -3.78
C GLY A 147 13.51 -5.61 -4.11
N LEU A 148 13.58 -4.47 -4.82
CA LEU A 148 12.40 -3.79 -5.37
C LEU A 148 11.83 -4.59 -6.54
N LEU A 149 10.55 -4.37 -6.87
CA LEU A 149 9.90 -5.00 -8.02
C LEU A 149 10.65 -4.63 -9.32
N ASP A 150 10.90 -5.60 -10.19
CA ASP A 150 11.62 -5.34 -11.44
C ASP A 150 10.87 -4.30 -12.29
N PRO A 151 11.53 -3.21 -12.73
CA PRO A 151 10.92 -2.24 -13.64
C PRO A 151 10.30 -2.84 -14.91
N ASP A 152 10.87 -3.93 -15.45
CA ASP A 152 10.40 -4.55 -16.68
C ASP A 152 9.16 -5.42 -16.43
N GLU A 153 8.93 -5.85 -15.18
CA GLU A 153 7.75 -6.60 -14.76
C GLU A 153 6.62 -5.72 -14.20
N LEU A 154 6.83 -4.40 -14.06
CA LEU A 154 5.87 -3.48 -13.44
C LEU A 154 4.49 -3.54 -14.09
N GLU A 155 4.44 -3.48 -15.42
CA GLU A 155 3.16 -3.45 -16.15
C GLU A 155 2.37 -4.74 -15.95
N GLN A 156 3.00 -5.89 -16.19
CA GLN A 156 2.34 -7.19 -16.01
C GLN A 156 1.93 -7.40 -14.55
N THR A 157 2.74 -6.94 -13.59
CA THR A 157 2.41 -7.01 -12.16
C THR A 157 1.16 -6.20 -11.84
N TYR A 158 1.05 -4.95 -12.31
CA TYR A 158 -0.15 -4.15 -12.10
C TYR A 158 -1.37 -4.70 -12.84
N VAL A 159 -1.21 -5.26 -14.04
CA VAL A 159 -2.29 -5.98 -14.74
C VAL A 159 -2.82 -7.12 -13.87
N ASN A 160 -1.93 -7.96 -13.34
CA ASN A 160 -2.30 -9.08 -12.46
C ASN A 160 -2.97 -8.59 -11.17
N PHE A 161 -2.45 -7.51 -10.60
CA PHE A 161 -2.96 -6.89 -9.38
C PHE A 161 -4.37 -6.33 -9.57
N PHE A 162 -4.60 -5.49 -10.58
CA PHE A 162 -5.93 -4.93 -10.85
C PHE A 162 -6.93 -6.00 -11.31
N SER A 163 -6.48 -7.00 -12.06
CA SER A 163 -7.33 -8.16 -12.41
C SER A 163 -7.76 -8.94 -11.17
N THR A 164 -6.83 -9.12 -10.23
CA THR A 164 -7.11 -9.76 -8.94
C THR A 164 -8.09 -8.92 -8.13
N ILE A 165 -7.91 -7.60 -8.06
CA ILE A 165 -8.85 -6.69 -7.39
C ILE A 165 -10.24 -6.81 -8.01
N ASN A 166 -10.37 -6.71 -9.34
CA ASN A 166 -11.66 -6.81 -10.03
C ASN A 166 -12.37 -8.14 -9.78
N ARG A 167 -11.61 -9.25 -9.73
CA ARG A 167 -12.15 -10.58 -9.41
C ARG A 167 -12.61 -10.67 -7.94
N ARG A 168 -11.86 -10.08 -7.01
CA ARG A 168 -12.10 -10.18 -5.56
C ARG A 168 -13.12 -9.16 -5.04
N PHE A 169 -13.18 -8.00 -5.68
CA PHE A 169 -14.01 -6.84 -5.35
C PHE A 169 -14.71 -6.34 -6.63
N PRO A 170 -15.64 -7.13 -7.20
CA PRO A 170 -16.26 -6.80 -8.47
C PRO A 170 -17.07 -5.50 -8.40
N GLY A 171 -16.91 -4.66 -9.43
CA GLY A 171 -17.66 -3.41 -9.60
C GLY A 171 -17.20 -2.26 -8.69
N LYS A 172 -16.12 -2.41 -7.92
CA LYS A 172 -15.63 -1.36 -7.03
C LYS A 172 -14.77 -0.35 -7.79
N LYS A 173 -14.86 0.92 -7.40
CA LYS A 173 -14.06 1.99 -7.99
C LYS A 173 -12.64 1.92 -7.43
N ILE A 174 -11.65 1.92 -8.31
CA ILE A 174 -10.23 1.94 -7.93
C ILE A 174 -9.74 3.38 -8.01
N VAL A 175 -9.15 3.89 -6.95
CA VAL A 175 -8.48 5.20 -6.91
C VAL A 175 -7.00 4.93 -6.69
N PHE A 176 -6.17 5.42 -7.61
CA PHE A 176 -4.72 5.28 -7.53
C PHE A 176 -4.08 6.65 -7.32
N ILE A 177 -3.30 6.79 -6.26
CA ILE A 177 -2.55 7.99 -5.92
C ILE A 177 -1.10 7.78 -6.33
N HIS A 178 -0.60 8.62 -7.23
CA HIS A 178 0.83 8.70 -7.52
C HIS A 178 1.53 9.37 -6.37
N PHE A 179 2.38 8.63 -5.67
CA PHE A 179 3.24 9.18 -4.63
C PHE A 179 4.29 10.08 -5.30
N PRO A 180 4.32 11.39 -5.03
CA PRO A 180 5.26 12.30 -5.69
C PRO A 180 6.71 11.95 -5.35
N THR A 181 7.58 12.01 -6.36
CA THR A 181 9.04 11.81 -6.20
C THR A 181 9.83 13.11 -6.35
N THR A 182 9.15 14.25 -6.54
CA THR A 182 9.75 15.58 -6.79
C THR A 182 10.74 16.02 -5.71
N LEU A 183 10.53 15.59 -4.46
CA LEU A 183 11.38 15.94 -3.32
C LEU A 183 12.48 14.88 -3.05
N ASP A 184 12.50 13.77 -3.79
CA ASP A 184 13.49 12.72 -3.62
C ASP A 184 14.73 13.02 -4.48
N LEU A 185 15.90 13.06 -3.84
CA LEU A 185 17.19 13.34 -4.51
C LEU A 185 17.83 12.09 -5.12
N ARG A 186 17.29 10.90 -4.84
CA ARG A 186 17.84 9.63 -5.31
C ARG A 186 17.21 9.28 -6.64
N GLU A 187 17.99 9.44 -7.72
CA GLU A 187 17.61 9.19 -9.11
C GLU A 187 16.82 7.88 -9.30
N LYS A 188 17.28 6.79 -8.66
CA LYS A 188 16.61 5.49 -8.69
C LYS A 188 15.13 5.54 -8.33
N PHE A 189 14.73 6.33 -7.33
CA PHE A 189 13.32 6.43 -6.93
C PHE A 189 12.54 7.39 -7.83
N VAL A 190 13.18 8.45 -8.33
CA VAL A 190 12.59 9.38 -9.31
C VAL A 190 12.23 8.65 -10.60
N GLU A 191 13.20 7.96 -11.22
CA GLU A 191 12.98 7.17 -12.44
C GLU A 191 11.89 6.11 -12.26
N ARG A 192 11.88 5.48 -11.08
CA ARG A 192 10.90 4.46 -10.74
C ARG A 192 9.50 5.05 -10.60
N GLY A 193 9.36 6.21 -9.96
CA GLY A 193 8.10 6.96 -9.90
C GLY A 193 7.56 7.26 -11.30
N ASP A 194 8.43 7.72 -12.21
CA ASP A 194 8.06 8.00 -13.60
C ASP A 194 7.61 6.73 -14.35
N ARG A 195 8.30 5.61 -14.14
CA ARG A 195 7.91 4.32 -14.74
C ARG A 195 6.54 3.86 -14.24
N ILE A 196 6.29 3.93 -12.92
CA ILE A 196 4.98 3.60 -12.33
C ILE A 196 3.91 4.52 -12.92
N ALA A 197 4.15 5.84 -12.98
CA ALA A 197 3.20 6.79 -13.55
C ALA A 197 2.84 6.46 -15.01
N LYS A 198 3.84 6.16 -15.85
CA LYS A 198 3.61 5.75 -17.25
C LYS A 198 2.80 4.46 -17.35
N VAL A 199 3.10 3.45 -16.53
CA VAL A 199 2.36 2.18 -16.50
C VAL A 199 0.91 2.40 -16.09
N ILE A 200 0.66 3.08 -14.97
CA ILE A 200 -0.69 3.31 -14.46
C ILE A 200 -1.52 4.16 -15.43
N ASN A 201 -0.92 5.15 -16.09
CA ASN A 201 -1.59 5.95 -17.13
C ASN A 201 -2.05 5.08 -18.30
N ARG A 202 -1.24 4.11 -18.76
CA ARG A 202 -1.67 3.14 -19.78
C ARG A 202 -2.81 2.27 -19.28
N LEU A 203 -2.67 1.73 -18.07
CA LEU A 203 -3.65 0.81 -17.48
C LEU A 203 -4.99 1.48 -17.11
N ALA A 204 -5.01 2.80 -16.90
CA ALA A 204 -6.25 3.56 -16.68
C ALA A 204 -7.21 3.50 -17.90
N GLY A 205 -6.70 3.23 -19.10
CA GLY A 205 -7.54 2.97 -20.29
C GLY A 205 -8.18 1.58 -20.30
N THR A 206 -7.66 0.63 -19.52
CA THR A 206 -8.10 -0.77 -19.47
C THR A 206 -8.93 -1.07 -18.22
N PHE A 207 -8.53 -0.50 -17.08
CA PHE A 207 -9.17 -0.70 -15.79
C PHE A 207 -9.97 0.55 -15.41
N LYS A 208 -11.10 0.39 -14.71
CA LYS A 208 -11.89 1.50 -14.16
C LYS A 208 -11.16 2.14 -12.96
N LEU A 209 -10.12 2.89 -13.28
CA LEU A 209 -9.19 3.48 -12.33
C LEU A 209 -9.23 5.00 -12.42
N THR A 210 -9.51 5.64 -11.29
CA THR A 210 -9.36 7.08 -11.12
C THR A 210 -7.91 7.37 -10.78
N ASN A 211 -7.20 7.98 -11.72
CA ASN A 211 -5.77 8.25 -11.58
C ASN A 211 -5.50 9.64 -10.97
N LEU A 212 -4.91 9.70 -9.78
CA LEU A 212 -4.64 10.93 -9.05
C LEU A 212 -3.14 11.23 -9.06
N GLN A 213 -2.76 12.23 -9.84
CA GLN A 213 -1.40 12.76 -9.92
C GLN A 213 -1.46 14.29 -9.87
N ILE A 214 -0.78 14.95 -8.94
CA ILE A 214 -0.73 16.42 -8.89
C ILE A 214 0.49 16.97 -9.64
N ASP A 215 0.46 18.26 -9.98
CA ASP A 215 1.61 18.91 -10.62
C ASP A 215 2.76 19.06 -9.62
N ALA A 216 4.00 19.02 -10.10
CA ALA A 216 5.19 19.15 -9.27
C ALA A 216 5.23 20.46 -8.46
N ARG A 217 4.61 21.53 -8.98
CA ARG A 217 4.49 22.83 -8.29
C ARG A 217 3.59 22.79 -7.04
N ASP A 218 2.76 21.76 -6.91
CA ASP A 218 1.83 21.57 -5.79
C ASP A 218 2.40 20.59 -4.74
N VAL A 219 3.66 20.18 -4.89
CA VAL A 219 4.37 19.26 -3.99
C VAL A 219 5.29 20.08 -3.08
N PHE A 220 4.96 20.12 -1.79
CA PHE A 220 5.68 20.85 -0.76
C PHE A 220 6.03 19.92 0.41
N PRO A 221 7.23 20.05 0.99
CA PRO A 221 7.66 19.24 2.13
C PRO A 221 6.81 19.54 3.37
N HIS A 222 6.69 18.56 4.26
CA HIS A 222 6.11 18.78 5.57
C HIS A 222 7.00 19.69 6.42
N SER A 223 6.41 20.59 7.21
CA SER A 223 7.20 21.47 8.08
C SER A 223 7.87 20.67 9.20
N GLY A 224 9.20 20.77 9.32
CA GLY A 224 9.97 20.10 10.39
C GLY A 224 10.24 18.62 10.16
N ASP A 225 10.08 18.14 8.93
CA ASP A 225 10.48 16.78 8.54
C ASP A 225 11.14 16.81 7.16
N ASP A 226 12.40 16.38 7.09
CA ASP A 226 13.19 16.37 5.85
C ASP A 226 12.98 15.09 5.03
N PHE A 227 12.12 14.17 5.47
CA PHE A 227 11.82 12.97 4.71
C PHE A 227 11.02 13.31 3.45
N ALA A 228 11.60 12.99 2.28
CA ALA A 228 11.06 13.32 0.95
C ALA A 228 9.62 12.87 0.65
N TYR A 229 9.04 12.06 1.54
CA TYR A 229 7.73 11.45 1.39
C TYR A 229 6.74 11.85 2.48
N HIS A 230 7.10 12.81 3.33
CA HIS A 230 6.18 13.50 4.23
C HIS A 230 5.86 14.87 3.63
N PHE A 231 4.59 15.05 3.28
CA PHE A 231 4.13 16.23 2.56
C PHE A 231 3.29 17.15 3.44
N SER A 232 3.32 18.43 3.08
CA SER A 232 2.48 19.47 3.67
C SER A 232 0.97 19.20 3.53
N THR A 233 0.17 19.91 4.33
CA THR A 233 -1.29 19.90 4.19
C THR A 233 -1.76 20.48 2.84
N GLU A 234 -0.99 21.41 2.27
CA GLU A 234 -1.22 22.00 0.96
C GLU A 234 -1.15 20.93 -0.13
N THR A 235 -0.13 20.08 -0.12
CA THR A 235 0.00 18.95 -1.04
C THR A 235 -1.12 17.93 -0.86
N GLN A 236 -1.46 17.59 0.38
CA GLN A 236 -2.60 16.70 0.66
C GLN A 236 -3.93 17.27 0.14
N THR A 237 -4.12 18.59 0.26
CA THR A 237 -5.32 19.29 -0.23
C THR A 237 -5.37 19.31 -1.76
N ALA A 238 -4.23 19.45 -2.44
CA ALA A 238 -4.17 19.35 -3.89
C ALA A 238 -4.65 17.97 -4.39
N PHE A 239 -4.23 16.88 -3.74
CA PHE A 239 -4.73 15.54 -4.03
C PHE A 239 -6.23 15.40 -3.76
N LEU A 240 -6.73 15.92 -2.64
CA LEU A 240 -8.16 15.91 -2.35
C LEU A 240 -8.97 16.65 -3.42
N ASN A 241 -8.52 17.82 -3.85
CA ASN A 241 -9.18 18.60 -4.89
C ASN A 241 -9.23 17.84 -6.21
N LYS A 242 -8.11 17.19 -6.59
CA LYS A 242 -8.07 16.35 -7.79
C LYS A 242 -8.99 15.14 -7.68
N TRP A 243 -9.08 14.51 -6.51
CA TRP A 243 -10.04 13.43 -6.26
C TRP A 243 -11.47 13.92 -6.45
N ASN A 244 -11.84 15.06 -5.84
CA ASN A 244 -13.19 15.62 -5.94
C ASN A 244 -13.59 15.98 -7.37
N GLN A 245 -12.64 16.39 -8.22
CA GLN A 245 -12.90 16.71 -9.63
C GLN A 245 -13.06 15.48 -10.52
N ALA A 246 -12.49 14.34 -10.13
CA ALA A 246 -12.45 13.13 -10.94
C ALA A 246 -13.66 12.19 -10.71
N LEU A 247 -14.59 12.54 -9.82
CA LEU A 247 -15.77 11.75 -9.45
C LEU A 247 -17.06 12.51 -9.69
#